data_AF-A0A8F7KU11-F1
#
_entry.id   AF-A0A8F7KU11-F1
#
_cell.length_a   1.000
_cell.length_b   1.000
_cell.length_c   1.000
_cell.angle_alpha   90.00
_cell.angle_beta   90.00
_cell.angle_gamma   90.00
#
_symmetry.space_group_name_H-M   'P 1'
#
loop_
_entity.id
_entity.type
_entity.pdbx_description
1 polymer ?
#
loop_
_entity_poly.entity_id
_entity_poly.type
_entity_poly.pdbx_seq_one_letter_code
_entity_poly.pdbx_strand_id
1 'polypeptide(L)' 'MAEGSDPQQDVTYRAPVGSGDLKAFDEDGNSYEIRARHDCLPWYAEVVVVAGEVLVREWHAVGCPQFQELIRD' A
#
# COMPACT_ATOMS: atom_id res chain seq x y z
N MET A 1 14.90 23.16 19.49
CA MET A 1 14.44 21.82 19.94
C MET A 1 14.28 21.01 18.67
N ALA A 2 15.12 19.99 18.47
CA ALA A 2 15.00 19.11 17.32
C ALA A 2 13.89 18.11 17.65
N GLU A 3 12.72 18.29 17.05
CA GLU A 3 11.69 17.26 17.05
C GLU A 3 12.24 16.11 16.22
N GLY A 4 12.72 15.06 16.91
CA GLY A 4 13.15 13.84 16.27
C GLY A 4 11.93 13.20 15.62
N SER A 5 11.83 13.30 14.30
CA SER A 5 10.98 12.40 13.53
C SER A 5 11.44 10.98 13.83
N ASP A 6 10.53 10.17 14.36
CA ASP A 6 10.76 8.75 14.55
C ASP A 6 11.17 8.16 13.18
N PRO A 7 12.40 7.62 13.02
CA PRO A 7 12.86 7.12 11.72
C PRO A 7 12.00 5.95 11.20
N GLN A 8 11.08 5.44 12.00
CA GLN A 8 10.22 4.31 11.67
C GLN A 8 8.98 4.68 10.81
N GLN A 9 8.69 5.97 10.59
CA GLN A 9 7.52 6.45 9.83
C GLN A 9 7.88 7.46 8.74
N ASP A 10 8.94 7.22 7.96
CA ASP A 10 9.16 8.02 6.75
C ASP A 10 8.08 7.70 5.72
N VAL A 11 7.10 8.61 5.62
CA VAL A 11 5.98 8.61 4.66
C VAL A 11 6.03 9.83 3.75
N THR A 12 7.23 10.37 3.52
CA THR A 12 7.46 11.45 2.57
C THR A 12 7.56 10.92 1.14
N TYR A 13 7.41 11.79 0.14
CA TYR A 13 7.61 11.41 -1.28
C TYR A 13 8.98 10.76 -1.60
N ARG A 14 9.96 10.87 -0.71
CA ARG A 14 11.30 10.27 -0.87
C ARG A 14 11.47 8.97 -0.10
N ALA A 15 10.45 8.56 0.64
CA ALA A 15 10.48 7.33 1.42
C ALA A 15 10.73 6.12 0.51
N PRO A 16 11.44 5.10 1.00
CA PRO A 16 11.50 3.81 0.32
C PRO A 16 10.10 3.23 0.15
N VAL A 17 9.88 2.56 -0.97
CA VAL A 17 8.56 2.07 -1.38
C VAL A 17 8.53 0.55 -1.36
N GLY A 18 7.48 -0.02 -0.78
CA GLY A 18 7.15 -1.44 -0.87
C GLY A 18 5.85 -1.65 -1.65
N SER A 19 5.60 -2.89 -2.08
CA SER A 19 4.38 -3.27 -2.79
C SER A 19 3.72 -4.50 -2.18
N GLY A 20 2.39 -4.56 -2.23
CA GLY A 20 1.58 -5.73 -1.88
C GLY A 20 0.50 -5.98 -2.91
N ASP A 21 0.17 -7.26 -3.14
CA ASP A 21 -0.87 -7.68 -4.08
C ASP A 21 -2.16 -8.00 -3.32
N LEU A 22 -3.25 -7.32 -3.66
CA LEU A 22 -4.57 -7.42 -3.04
C LEU A 22 -5.58 -8.03 -4.00
N LYS A 23 -6.55 -8.77 -3.47
CA LYS A 23 -7.67 -9.26 -4.28
C LYS A 23 -8.46 -8.07 -4.84
N ALA A 24 -8.73 -8.09 -6.14
CA ALA A 24 -9.56 -7.07 -6.79
C ALA A 24 -11.07 -7.33 -6.58
N PHE A 25 -11.43 -8.60 -6.35
CA PHE A 25 -12.80 -9.06 -6.21
C PHE A 25 -12.94 -10.02 -5.02
N ASP A 26 -14.10 -10.04 -4.40
CA ASP A 26 -14.48 -11.05 -3.40
C ASP A 26 -14.86 -12.39 -4.07
N GLU A 27 -15.22 -13.39 -3.26
CA GLU A 27 -15.58 -14.74 -3.75
C GLU A 27 -16.89 -14.76 -4.55
N ASP A 28 -17.75 -13.76 -4.37
CA ASP A 28 -19.01 -13.58 -5.09
C ASP A 28 -18.84 -12.76 -6.39
N GLY A 29 -17.62 -12.27 -6.65
CA GLY A 29 -17.27 -11.47 -7.83
C GLY A 29 -17.57 -9.97 -7.69
N ASN A 30 -17.87 -9.47 -6.49
CA ASN A 30 -18.02 -8.04 -6.26
C ASN A 30 -16.65 -7.36 -6.17
N SER A 31 -16.52 -6.18 -6.78
CA SER A 31 -15.28 -5.41 -6.77
C SER A 31 -15.04 -4.73 -5.43
N TYR A 32 -13.79 -4.71 -4.97
CA TYR A 32 -13.38 -3.86 -3.85
C TYR A 32 -13.14 -2.40 -4.31
N GLU A 33 -13.48 -1.43 -3.46
CA GLU A 33 -13.18 -0.03 -3.69
C GLU A 33 -11.74 0.28 -3.28
N ILE A 34 -10.97 0.88 -4.19
CA ILE A 34 -9.61 1.38 -3.91
C ILE A 34 -9.72 2.87 -3.56
N ARG A 35 -9.25 3.26 -2.37
CA ARG A 35 -9.20 4.67 -1.95
C ARG A 35 -7.77 5.15 -1.78
N ALA A 36 -7.44 6.22 -2.49
CA ALA A 36 -6.14 6.86 -2.36
C ALA A 36 -5.88 7.34 -0.95
N ARG A 37 -4.66 7.05 -0.47
CA ARG A 37 -4.16 7.52 0.82
C ARG A 37 -3.37 8.81 0.63
N HIS A 38 -3.74 9.83 1.39
CA HIS A 38 -3.12 11.16 1.31
C HIS A 38 -2.10 11.38 2.42
N ASP A 39 -2.11 10.51 3.43
CA ASP A 39 -1.26 10.50 4.62
C ASP A 39 -0.06 9.55 4.51
N CYS A 40 0.02 8.80 3.41
CA CYS A 40 1.00 7.77 3.16
C CYS A 40 1.53 7.99 1.74
N LEU A 41 2.62 8.75 1.60
CA LEU A 41 3.19 9.08 0.30
C LEU A 41 4.60 8.50 0.19
N PRO A 42 5.02 8.03 -1.00
CA PRO A 42 4.22 7.90 -2.21
C PRO A 42 3.18 6.76 -2.11
N TRP A 43 1.99 6.99 -2.67
CA TRP A 43 0.95 5.97 -2.85
C TRP A 43 0.46 5.94 -4.29
N TYR A 44 0.40 4.75 -4.85
CA TYR A 44 -0.18 4.48 -6.16
C TYR A 44 -0.63 3.01 -6.24
N ALA A 45 -1.39 2.67 -7.28
CA ALA A 45 -1.90 1.32 -7.50
C ALA A 45 -1.96 0.99 -9.00
N GLU A 46 -1.78 -0.29 -9.34
CA GLU A 46 -1.92 -0.84 -10.69
C GLU A 46 -2.74 -2.13 -10.65
N VAL A 47 -3.38 -2.46 -11.75
CA VAL A 47 -4.08 -3.74 -11.91
C VAL A 47 -3.13 -4.73 -12.55
N VAL A 48 -2.88 -5.85 -11.89
CA VAL A 48 -1.99 -6.92 -12.37
C VAL A 48 -2.74 -8.23 -12.55
N VAL A 49 -2.18 -9.11 -13.39
CA VAL A 49 -2.64 -10.49 -13.49
C VAL A 49 -1.53 -11.42 -13.00
N VAL A 50 -1.80 -12.19 -11.95
CA VAL A 50 -0.84 -13.12 -11.34
C VAL A 50 -1.48 -14.49 -11.27
N ALA A 51 -0.83 -15.50 -11.85
CA ALA A 51 -1.35 -16.88 -11.92
C ALA A 51 -2.80 -17.00 -12.50
N GLY A 52 -3.22 -16.03 -13.34
CA GLY A 52 -4.56 -15.98 -13.93
C GLY A 52 -5.60 -15.23 -13.11
N GLU A 53 -5.25 -14.73 -11.92
CA GLU A 53 -6.13 -13.91 -11.08
C GLU A 53 -5.86 -12.42 -11.30
N VAL A 54 -6.94 -11.62 -11.31
CA VAL A 54 -6.86 -10.16 -11.37
C VAL A 54 -6.69 -9.62 -9.95
N LEU A 55 -5.57 -8.94 -9.72
CA LEU A 55 -5.20 -8.36 -8.42
C LEU A 55 -4.95 -6.86 -8.57
N VAL A 56 -5.02 -6.16 -7.44
CA VAL A 56 -4.58 -4.77 -7.31
C VAL A 56 -3.25 -4.79 -6.60
N ARG A 57 -2.18 -4.37 -7.28
CA ARG A 57 -0.90 -4.12 -6.64
C ARG A 57 -0.89 -2.70 -6.12
N GLU A 58 -0.75 -2.53 -4.82
CA GLU A 58 -0.60 -1.23 -4.18
C GLU A 58 0.84 -1.00 -3.74
N TRP A 59 1.30 0.24 -3.89
CA TRP A 59 2.61 0.69 -3.43
C TRP A 59 2.46 1.76 -2.38
N HIS A 60 3.26 1.64 -1.33
CA HIS A 60 3.22 2.51 -0.17
C HIS A 60 4.64 2.79 0.30
N ALA A 61 4.83 3.90 1.00
CA ALA A 61 6.02 4.09 1.81
C ALA A 61 6.17 2.96 2.83
N VAL A 62 7.38 2.40 3.00
CA VAL A 62 7.62 1.28 3.93
C VAL A 62 7.32 1.64 5.39
N GLY A 63 7.44 2.92 5.75
CA GLY A 63 7.08 3.43 7.08
C GLY A 63 5.58 3.60 7.32
N CYS A 64 4.74 3.36 6.31
CA CYS A 64 3.30 3.52 6.38
C CYS A 64 2.67 2.43 7.29
N PRO A 65 2.00 2.80 8.40
CA PRO A 65 1.50 1.82 9.36
C PRO A 65 0.58 0.76 8.74
N GLN A 66 -0.31 1.17 7.84
CA GLN A 66 -1.25 0.26 7.20
C GLN A 66 -0.57 -0.65 6.18
N PHE A 67 0.48 -0.17 5.50
CA PHE A 67 1.29 -1.05 4.67
C PHE A 67 2.03 -2.08 5.52
N GLN A 68 2.53 -1.68 6.71
CA GLN A 68 3.15 -2.63 7.63
C GLN A 68 2.16 -3.66 8.18
N GLU A 69 0.90 -3.29 8.39
CA GLU A 69 -0.17 -4.25 8.71
C GLU A 69 -0.43 -5.18 7.54
N LEU A 70 -0.51 -4.64 6.32
CA LEU A 70 -0.82 -5.38 5.11
C LEU A 70 0.21 -6.47 4.79
N ILE A 71 1.51 -6.19 4.97
CA ILE A 71 2.58 -7.15 4.68
C ILE A 71 2.87 -8.13 5.83
N ARG A 72 2.14 -8.05 6.94
CA ARG A 72 2.27 -8.98 8.08
C ARG A 72 1.34 -10.19 7.97
N ASP A 73 0.25 -10.08 7.22
CA ASP A 73 -0.64 -11.18 6.84
C ASP A 73 -0.09 -11.95 5.62
#